data_AF-A0A0A9GAL3-F1
#
_entry.id   AF-A0A0A9GAL3-F1
#
_cell.length_a   1.000
_cell.length_b   1.000
_cell.length_c   1.000
_cell.angle_alpha   90.00
_cell.angle_beta   90.00
_cell.angle_gamma   90.00
#
_symmetry.space_group_name_H-M   'P 1'
#
loop_
_entity.id
_entity.type
_entity.pdbx_description
1 polymer ?
#
loop_
_entity_poly.entity_id
_entity_poly.type
_entity_poly.pdbx_seq_one_letter_code
_entity_poly.pdbx_strand_id
1 'polypeptide(L)' 'MIHDVSFEVFCHLFLVKLPKHGKYWFQWFTVSRFITLEGKNFYPYQFEGFFFRGS' A
#
# COMPACT_ATOMS: atom_id res chain seq x y z
N MET A 1 25.88 -1.87 -10.93
CA MET A 1 25.02 -2.51 -11.96
C MET A 1 23.69 -2.82 -11.27
N ILE A 2 22.52 -2.47 -11.83
CA ILE A 2 21.22 -2.80 -11.20
C ILE A 2 21.00 -4.29 -11.39
N HIS A 3 20.79 -5.04 -10.29
CA HIS A 3 20.67 -6.49 -10.35
C HIS A 3 19.22 -6.94 -10.47
N ASP A 4 18.27 -6.28 -9.80
CA ASP A 4 16.84 -6.60 -9.87
C ASP A 4 15.96 -5.37 -9.59
N VAL A 5 14.81 -5.29 -10.27
CA VAL A 5 13.73 -4.32 -10.01
C VAL A 5 12.50 -5.09 -9.54
N SER A 6 12.05 -4.82 -8.32
CA SER A 6 10.95 -5.53 -7.68
C SER A 6 9.93 -4.55 -7.10
N PHE A 7 8.73 -5.05 -6.79
CA PHE A 7 7.64 -4.28 -6.19
C PHE A 7 7.15 -4.97 -4.92
N GLU A 8 6.96 -4.19 -3.86
CA GLU A 8 6.29 -4.62 -2.62
C GLU A 8 4.94 -3.91 -2.54
N VAL A 9 3.89 -4.67 -2.21
CA VAL A 9 2.54 -4.15 -2.03
C VAL A 9 2.09 -4.48 -0.61
N PHE A 10 1.90 -3.45 0.20
CA PHE A 10 1.31 -3.54 1.53
C PHE A 10 -0.15 -3.14 1.44
N CYS A 11 -1.04 -3.94 2.04
CA CYS A 11 -2.48 -3.70 1.97
C CYS A 11 -3.08 -3.82 3.37
N HIS A 12 -3.77 -2.78 3.81
CA HIS A 12 -4.40 -2.67 5.12
C HIS A 12 -5.91 -2.51 4.94
N LEU A 13 -6.66 -3.44 5.53
CA LEU A 13 -8.12 -3.38 5.57
C LEU A 13 -8.56 -2.88 6.94
N PHE A 14 -9.45 -1.90 6.94
CA PHE A 14 -9.97 -1.32 8.16
C PHE A 14 -11.50 -1.25 8.11
N LEU A 15 -12.11 -1.61 9.24
CA LEU A 15 -13.55 -1.53 9.44
C LEU A 15 -13.84 -0.36 10.38
N VAL A 16 -14.53 0.66 9.88
CA VAL A 16 -14.94 1.82 10.68
C VAL A 16 -16.45 1.79 10.85
N LYS A 17 -16.92 1.85 12.09
CA LYS A 17 -18.34 1.98 12.40
C LYS A 17 -18.62 3.44 12.77
N LEU A 18 -19.31 4.17 11.90
CA LEU A 18 -19.73 5.54 12.18
C LEU A 18 -21.09 5.51 12.90
N PRO A 19 -21.22 6.15 14.09
CA PRO A 19 -22.42 6.04 14.94
C PRO A 19 -23.76 6.35 14.27
N LYS A 20 -23.77 7.17 13.21
CA LYS A 20 -24.99 7.59 12.48
C LYS A 20 -25.08 7.08 11.04
N HIS A 21 -24.01 6.50 10.50
CA HIS A 21 -23.87 6.30 9.05
C HIS A 21 -23.63 4.83 8.65
N GLY A 22 -23.60 3.91 9.61
CA GLY A 22 -23.42 2.47 9.34
C GLY A 22 -21.96 2.02 9.38
N LYS A 23 -21.68 0.87 8.77
CA LYS A 23 -20.33 0.28 8.71
C LYS A 23 -19.69 0.64 7.37
N TYR A 24 -18.47 1.15 7.42
CA TYR A 24 -17.66 1.45 6.26
C TYR A 24 -16.44 0.55 6.24
N TRP A 25 -16.09 0.10 5.04
CA TRP A 25 -14.83 -0.57 4.77
C TRP A 25 -13.92 0.43 4.06
N PHE A 26 -12.73 0.64 4.61
CA PHE A 26 -11.68 1.36 3.92
C PHE A 26 -10.49 0.42 3.73
N GLN A 27 -9.97 0.42 2.50
CA GLN A 27 -8.77 -0.33 2.17
C GLN A 27 -7.69 0.66 1.76
N TRP A 28 -6.60 0.66 2.50
CA TRP A 28 -5.40 1.43 2.21
C TRP A 28 -4.37 0.49 1.61
N PHE A 29 -3.66 0.92 0.58
CA PHE A 29 -2.53 0.17 0.06
C PHE A 29 -1.35 1.10 -0.22
N THR A 30 -0.16 0.55 -0.01
CA THR A 30 1.12 1.19 -0.33
C THR A 30 1.86 0.28 -1.29
N VAL A 31 2.22 0.82 -2.46
CA VAL A 31 3.04 0.13 -3.45
C VAL A 31 4.41 0.79 -3.48
N SER A 32 5.44 0.02 -3.19
CA SER A 32 6.82 0.48 -3.18
C SER A 32 7.61 -0.27 -4.25
N ARG A 33 8.19 0.47 -5.19
CA ARG A 33 9.17 -0.10 -6.12
C ARG A 33 10.53 -0.05 -5.44
N PHE A 34 11.25 -1.17 -5.43
CA PHE A 34 12.61 -1.21 -4.93
C PHE A 34 13.59 -1.78 -5.95
N ILE A 35 14.84 -1.35 -5.83
CA ILE A 35 15.96 -1.78 -6.64
C ILE A 35 17.01 -2.32 -5.68
N THR A 36 17.49 -3.54 -5.92
CA THR A 36 18.57 -4.11 -5.12
C THR A 36 19.92 -3.79 -5.77
N LEU A 37 20.78 -3.10 -5.03
CA LEU A 37 22.16 -2.77 -5.41
C LEU A 37 23.09 -3.26 -4.30
N GLU A 38 24.02 -4.14 -4.64
CA GLU A 38 25.05 -4.67 -3.71
C GLU A 38 24.44 -5.23 -2.40
N GLY A 39 23.32 -5.94 -2.51
CA GLY A 39 22.62 -6.54 -1.37
C GLY A 39 21.80 -5.56 -0.51
N LYS A 40 21.68 -4.30 -0.93
CA LYS A 40 20.82 -3.29 -0.27
C LYS A 40 19.62 -2.95 -1.15
N ASN A 41 18.44 -2.89 -0.54
CA ASN A 41 17.22 -2.45 -1.20
C ASN A 41 17.11 -0.93 -1.14
N PHE A 42 16.96 -0.31 -2.30
CA PHE A 42 16.71 1.12 -2.45
C PHE A 42 15.27 1.30 -2.93
N TYR A 43 14.51 2.21 -2.32
CA TYR A 43 13.10 2.45 -2.63
C TYR A 43 12.94 3.78 -3.36
N PRO A 44 13.20 3.84 -4.68
CA PRO A 44 13.14 5.08 -5.44
C PRO A 44 11.71 5.62 -5.64
N TYR A 45 10.68 4.81 -5.44
CA TYR A 45 9.30 5.21 -5.67
C TYR A 45 8.35 4.51 -4.71
N GLN A 46 7.48 5.31 -4.09
CA GLN A 46 6.38 4.85 -3.24
C GLN A 46 5.10 5.55 -3.69
N PHE A 47 4.04 4.76 -3.85
CA PHE A 47 2.70 5.22 -4.16
C PHE A 47 1.75 4.76 -3.05
N GLU A 48 0.87 5.64 -2.63
CA GLU A 48 -0.16 5.34 -1.63
C GLU A 48 -1.53 5.62 -2.21
N GLY A 49 -2.48 4.74 -1.94
CA GLY A 49 -3.85 4.86 -2.40
C GLY A 49 -4.83 4.29 -1.38
N PHE A 50 -6.07 4.77 -1.46
CA PHE A 50 -7.17 4.21 -0.70
C PHE A 50 -8.43 4.14 -1.56
N PHE A 51 -9.32 3.21 -1.25
CA PHE A 51 -10.68 3.22 -1.77
C PHE A 51 -11.69 2.92 -0.67
N PHE A 52 -12.85 3.56 -0.81
CA PHE A 52 -14.00 3.38 0.06
C PHE A 52 -15.03 2.50 -0.62
N ARG A 53 -15.54 1.50 0.09
CA ARG A 53 -16.74 0.77 -0.32
C ARG A 53 -17.82 0.99 0.73
N GLY A 54 -18.79 1.86 0.38
CA GLY A 54 -20.03 2.00 1.13
C GLY A 54 -20.92 0.79 0.88
N SER A 55 -21.56 0.29 1.94
CA SER A 55 -22.64 -0.71 1.87
C SER A 55 -23.99 -0.05 1.75
#